data_AF-A0A847XJF0-F1
#
_entry.id   AF-A0A847XJF0-F1
#
_cell.length_a   1.000
_cell.length_b   1.000
_cell.length_c   1.000
_cell.angle_alpha   90.00
_cell.angle_beta   90.00
_cell.angle_gamma   90.00
#
_symmetry.space_group_name_H-M   'P 1'
#
loop_
_entity.id
_entity.type
_entity.pdbx_description
1 polymer ?
#
loop_
_entity_poly.entity_id
_entity_poly.type
_entity_poly.pdbx_seq_one_letter_code
_entity_poly.pdbx_strand_id
1 'polypeptide(L)'
;ALRLEKFIYRHNVWFYAWASIFTTAIVYFSIKVDPILAFAATIGISLFFITDGFKQNAEKTEKKLIKKKINLSDWSKVLYLEVLDASFSIDGVIGAFAFTTAVPLILIGNGLGAIIVRNLTIKGMDKIVSYTYLKNGAMYSIGFLGILMMFEAFGLEVPFFLAPAIIFTMLGIFFCMSRKRT
;
A
#
# COMPACT_ATOMS: atom_id res chain seq x y z
N ALA A 1 -6.47 -16.81 -22.12
CA ALA A 1 -6.47 -16.61 -20.65
C ALA A 1 -5.49 -17.61 -20.03
N LEU A 2 -4.40 -17.10 -19.45
CA LEU A 2 -3.13 -17.81 -19.25
C LEU A 2 -3.15 -18.80 -18.06
N ARG A 3 -2.47 -19.95 -18.24
CA ARG A 3 -2.30 -21.05 -17.25
C ARG A 3 -1.87 -20.62 -15.84
N LEU A 4 -1.21 -19.46 -15.69
CA LEU A 4 -0.80 -18.92 -14.39
C LEU A 4 -1.98 -18.63 -13.46
N GLU A 5 -3.12 -18.21 -13.99
CA GLU A 5 -4.28 -17.81 -13.19
C GLU A 5 -4.89 -19.01 -12.43
N LYS A 6 -4.87 -20.21 -13.06
CA LYS A 6 -5.28 -21.47 -12.42
C LYS A 6 -4.27 -22.03 -11.42
N PHE A 7 -2.98 -21.68 -11.55
CA PHE A 7 -1.93 -22.14 -10.63
C PHE A 7 -1.98 -21.36 -9.31
N ILE A 8 -2.19 -20.04 -9.39
CA ILE A 8 -2.29 -19.14 -8.24
C ILE A 8 -3.57 -19.41 -7.45
N TYR A 9 -4.71 -19.63 -8.12
CA TYR A 9 -5.98 -19.98 -7.45
C TYR A 9 -5.92 -21.30 -6.67
N ARG A 10 -5.06 -22.25 -7.07
CA ARG A 10 -4.90 -23.54 -6.41
C ARG A 10 -3.90 -23.48 -5.22
N HIS A 11 -3.09 -22.43 -5.14
CA HIS A 11 -2.01 -22.27 -4.14
C HIS A 11 -2.34 -21.27 -3.02
N ASN A 12 -3.60 -20.84 -2.85
CA ASN A 12 -3.99 -19.90 -1.79
C ASN A 12 -3.48 -20.28 -0.40
N VAL A 13 -3.49 -21.58 -0.04
CA VAL A 13 -3.00 -22.05 1.26
C VAL A 13 -1.49 -21.92 1.40
N TRP A 14 -0.75 -22.16 0.31
CA TRP A 14 0.71 -22.07 0.30
C TRP A 14 1.20 -20.62 0.40
N PHE A 15 0.44 -19.67 -0.13
CA PHE A 15 0.73 -18.24 0.05
C PHE A 15 0.73 -17.86 1.54
N TYR A 16 -0.31 -18.23 2.28
CA TYR A 16 -0.39 -17.96 3.72
C TYR A 16 0.68 -18.69 4.52
N ALA A 17 1.07 -19.91 4.11
CA ALA A 17 2.16 -20.65 4.74
C ALA A 17 3.50 -19.93 4.59
N TRP A 18 3.86 -19.53 3.37
CA TRP A 18 5.10 -18.78 3.11
C TRP A 18 5.08 -17.40 3.79
N ALA A 19 3.94 -16.70 3.75
CA ALA A 19 3.78 -15.42 4.44
C ALA A 19 3.97 -15.57 5.95
N SER A 20 3.41 -16.63 6.57
CA SER A 20 3.56 -16.90 8.00
C SER A 20 5.01 -17.21 8.40
N ILE A 21 5.73 -17.98 7.59
CA ILE A 21 7.15 -18.28 7.82
C ILE A 21 7.96 -16.98 7.71
N PHE A 22 7.68 -16.16 6.69
CA PHE A 22 8.35 -14.89 6.48
C PHE A 22 8.11 -13.89 7.61
N THR A 23 6.86 -13.70 8.05
CA THR A 23 6.53 -12.79 9.16
C THR A 23 7.13 -13.26 10.48
N THR A 24 7.18 -14.57 10.72
CA THR A 24 7.82 -15.15 11.91
C THR A 24 9.33 -14.94 11.87
N ALA A 25 9.97 -15.10 10.71
CA ALA A 25 11.39 -14.82 10.54
C ALA A 25 11.69 -13.34 10.81
N ILE A 26 10.87 -12.41 10.31
CA ILE A 26 11.01 -10.97 10.59
C ILE A 26 10.97 -10.72 12.09
N VAL A 27 9.94 -11.22 12.79
CA VAL A 27 9.82 -11.03 14.24
C VAL A 27 11.02 -11.61 14.97
N TYR A 28 11.50 -12.80 14.58
CA TYR A 28 12.69 -13.41 15.18
C TYR A 28 13.95 -12.55 15.00
N PHE A 29 14.18 -11.99 13.80
CA PHE A 29 15.29 -11.07 13.57
C PHE A 29 15.13 -9.75 14.32
N SER A 30 13.91 -9.22 14.40
CA SER A 30 13.61 -7.99 15.15
C SER A 30 13.90 -8.15 16.64
N ILE A 31 13.57 -9.30 17.26
CA ILE A 31 13.85 -9.57 18.68
C ILE A 31 15.35 -9.51 18.98
N LYS A 32 16.21 -9.92 18.02
CA LYS A 32 17.67 -9.88 18.21
C LYS A 32 18.25 -8.47 18.18
N VAL A 33 17.57 -7.52 17.54
CA VAL A 33 18.02 -6.12 17.45
C VAL A 33 17.43 -5.31 18.60
N ASP A 34 16.11 -5.26 18.70
CA ASP A 34 15.41 -4.53 19.77
C ASP A 34 14.00 -5.12 20.01
N PRO A 35 13.60 -5.41 21.27
CA PRO A 35 12.24 -5.83 21.60
C PRO A 35 11.13 -4.86 21.13
N ILE A 36 11.40 -3.55 21.13
CA ILE A 36 10.46 -2.51 20.67
C ILE A 36 10.25 -2.63 19.15
N LEU A 37 11.32 -2.92 18.40
CA LEU A 37 11.23 -3.16 16.96
C LEU A 37 10.38 -4.40 16.65
N ALA A 38 10.53 -5.47 17.44
CA ALA A 38 9.71 -6.68 17.30
C ALA A 38 8.23 -6.41 17.60
N PHE A 39 7.95 -5.57 18.60
CA PHE A 39 6.60 -5.13 18.91
C PHE A 39 5.98 -4.32 17.76
N ALA A 40 6.72 -3.36 17.21
CA ALA A 40 6.29 -2.58 16.04
C ALA A 40 6.02 -3.46 14.81
N ALA A 41 6.91 -4.43 14.53
CA ALA A 41 6.73 -5.40 13.45
C ALA A 41 5.44 -6.23 13.64
N THR A 42 5.16 -6.67 14.86
CA THR A 42 3.95 -7.45 15.19
C THR A 42 2.68 -6.63 15.02
N ILE A 43 2.69 -5.35 15.42
CA ILE A 43 1.58 -4.42 15.17
C ILE A 43 1.34 -4.26 13.67
N GLY A 44 2.39 -4.02 12.89
CA GLY A 44 2.30 -3.86 11.44
C GLY A 44 1.73 -5.11 10.75
N ILE A 45 2.21 -6.29 11.12
CA ILE A 45 1.70 -7.58 10.63
C ILE A 45 0.22 -7.76 11.00
N SER A 46 -0.16 -7.42 12.24
CA SER A 46 -1.55 -7.50 12.70
C SER A 46 -2.47 -6.58 11.90
N LEU A 47 -2.03 -5.34 11.65
CA LEU A 47 -2.78 -4.37 10.86
C LEU A 47 -2.99 -4.87 9.42
N PHE A 48 -1.96 -5.46 8.80
CA PHE A 48 -2.07 -6.07 7.47
C PHE A 48 -3.13 -7.17 7.42
N PHE A 49 -3.11 -8.10 8.38
CA PHE A 49 -4.08 -9.20 8.42
C PHE A 49 -5.50 -8.73 8.71
N ILE A 50 -5.66 -7.71 9.56
CA ILE A 50 -6.97 -7.08 9.82
C ILE A 50 -7.53 -6.50 8.52
N THR A 51 -6.74 -5.68 7.82
CA THR A 51 -7.16 -5.05 6.56
C THR A 51 -7.47 -6.09 5.47
N ASP A 52 -6.62 -7.12 5.31
CA ASP A 52 -6.88 -8.21 4.36
C ASP A 52 -8.16 -9.00 4.73
N GLY A 53 -8.39 -9.24 6.02
CA GLY A 53 -9.60 -9.87 6.54
C GLY A 53 -10.86 -9.06 6.22
N PHE A 54 -10.83 -7.73 6.43
CA PHE A 54 -11.92 -6.83 6.06
C PHE A 54 -12.18 -6.85 4.55
N LYS A 55 -11.13 -6.79 3.73
CA LYS A 55 -11.24 -6.87 2.27
C LYS A 55 -11.88 -8.16 1.81
N GLN A 56 -11.41 -9.31 2.30
CA GLN A 56 -11.99 -10.62 1.95
C GLN A 56 -13.45 -10.75 2.41
N ASN A 57 -13.77 -10.21 3.59
CA ASN A 57 -15.14 -10.22 4.10
C ASN A 57 -16.06 -9.31 3.26
N ALA A 58 -15.56 -8.15 2.82
CA ALA A 58 -16.27 -7.27 1.90
C ALA A 58 -16.53 -7.94 0.56
N GLU A 59 -15.52 -8.57 -0.07
CA GLU A 59 -15.69 -9.30 -1.34
C GLU A 59 -16.68 -10.47 -1.21
N LYS A 60 -16.66 -11.20 -0.08
CA LYS A 60 -17.62 -12.27 0.20
C LYS A 60 -19.02 -11.73 0.37
N THR A 61 -19.16 -10.59 1.03
CA THR A 61 -20.45 -9.90 1.22
C THR A 61 -20.99 -9.42 -0.12
N GLU A 62 -20.18 -8.78 -0.96
CA GLU A 62 -20.52 -8.37 -2.33
C GLU A 62 -20.97 -9.56 -3.19
N LYS A 63 -20.23 -10.66 -3.19
CA LYS A 63 -20.59 -11.87 -3.94
C LYS A 63 -21.90 -12.51 -3.46
N LYS A 64 -22.21 -12.43 -2.15
CA LYS A 64 -23.49 -12.88 -1.59
C LYS A 64 -24.65 -11.97 -2.00
N LEU A 65 -24.41 -10.66 -2.14
CA LEU A 65 -25.41 -9.67 -2.55
C LEU A 65 -25.78 -9.78 -4.04
N ILE A 66 -24.79 -10.07 -4.88
CA ILE A 66 -25.02 -10.31 -6.32
C ILE A 66 -25.81 -11.62 -6.53
N LYS A 67 -25.62 -12.63 -5.66
CA LYS A 67 -26.30 -13.94 -5.77
C LYS A 67 -27.65 -14.02 -5.05
N LYS A 68 -27.90 -13.21 -4.03
CA LYS A 68 -29.15 -13.21 -3.25
C LYS A 68 -29.58 -11.76 -3.08
N LYS A 69 -30.73 -11.41 -3.67
CA LYS A 69 -31.36 -10.08 -3.66
C LYS A 69 -31.72 -9.66 -2.23
N ILE A 70 -30.72 -9.32 -1.43
CA ILE A 70 -30.87 -8.75 -0.09
C ILE A 70 -30.42 -7.30 -0.20
N ASN A 71 -31.31 -6.41 0.21
CA ASN A 71 -31.09 -4.98 0.23
C ASN A 71 -30.01 -4.68 1.29
N LEU A 72 -28.78 -4.35 0.88
CA LEU A 72 -27.85 -3.73 1.81
C LEU A 72 -28.47 -2.44 2.31
N SER A 73 -28.45 -2.22 3.61
CA SER A 73 -28.73 -0.92 4.20
C SER A 73 -27.73 0.09 3.65
N ASP A 74 -28.20 1.25 3.20
CA ASP A 74 -27.34 2.32 2.67
C ASP A 74 -26.25 2.74 3.69
N TRP A 75 -26.48 2.47 4.97
CA TRP A 75 -25.51 2.61 6.06
C TRP A 75 -24.24 1.76 5.88
N SER A 76 -24.33 0.54 5.37
CA SER A 76 -23.13 -0.29 5.14
C SER A 76 -22.28 0.23 3.98
N LYS A 77 -22.90 0.86 2.98
CA LYS A 77 -22.17 1.49 1.88
C LYS A 77 -21.45 2.75 2.35
N VAL A 78 -22.12 3.56 3.17
CA VAL A 78 -21.51 4.77 3.78
C VAL A 78 -20.32 4.39 4.65
N LEU A 79 -20.47 3.43 5.57
CA LEU A 79 -19.37 2.96 6.40
C LEU A 79 -18.21 2.37 5.58
N TYR A 80 -18.51 1.66 4.49
CA TYR A 80 -17.47 1.12 3.61
C TYR A 80 -16.68 2.23 2.90
N LEU A 81 -17.37 3.23 2.35
CA LEU A 81 -16.73 4.38 1.69
C LEU A 81 -15.90 5.19 2.69
N GLU A 82 -16.41 5.38 3.91
CA GLU A 82 -15.70 6.10 4.98
C GLU A 82 -14.44 5.36 5.42
N VAL A 83 -14.51 4.04 5.60
CA VAL A 83 -13.34 3.21 5.95
C VAL A 83 -12.31 3.22 4.82
N LEU A 84 -12.76 3.20 3.56
CA LEU A 84 -11.88 3.28 2.40
C LEU A 84 -11.15 4.64 2.36
N ASP A 85 -11.88 5.74 2.57
CA ASP A 85 -11.31 7.09 2.59
C ASP A 85 -10.36 7.29 3.78
N ALA A 86 -10.75 6.79 4.97
CA ALA A 86 -9.90 6.79 6.16
C ALA A 86 -8.61 5.97 5.94
N SER A 87 -8.70 4.79 5.33
CA SER A 87 -7.53 3.96 5.01
C SER A 87 -6.59 4.69 4.03
N PHE A 88 -7.14 5.31 2.98
CA PHE A 88 -6.34 6.10 2.03
C PHE A 88 -5.71 7.34 2.67
N SER A 89 -6.34 7.94 3.68
CA SER A 89 -5.75 9.05 4.45
C SER A 89 -4.62 8.59 5.38
N ILE A 90 -4.76 7.41 6.00
CA ILE A 90 -3.79 6.84 6.94
C ILE A 90 -2.48 6.47 6.22
N ASP A 91 -2.57 5.89 5.02
CA ASP A 91 -1.41 5.52 4.22
C ASP A 91 -0.50 6.74 3.92
N GLY A 92 -1.11 7.90 3.68
CA GLY A 92 -0.38 9.16 3.45
C GLY A 92 0.35 9.67 4.70
N VAL A 93 -0.25 9.52 5.88
CA VAL A 93 0.38 9.94 7.15
C VAL A 93 1.49 8.97 7.57
N ILE A 94 1.24 7.66 7.49
CA ILE A 94 2.24 6.63 7.81
C ILE A 94 3.44 6.72 6.85
N GLY A 95 3.20 6.98 5.56
CA GLY A 95 4.26 7.22 4.59
C GLY A 95 5.11 8.45 4.91
N ALA A 96 4.50 9.52 5.44
CA ALA A 96 5.25 10.72 5.84
C ALA A 96 6.09 10.51 7.11
N PHE A 97 5.65 9.64 8.02
CA PHE A 97 6.45 9.24 9.20
C PHE A 97 7.74 8.50 8.83
N ALA A 98 7.84 7.94 7.62
CA ALA A 98 9.08 7.39 7.08
C ALA A 98 10.18 8.44 6.91
N PHE A 99 9.80 9.72 6.75
CA PHE A 99 10.71 10.81 6.40
C PHE A 99 10.96 11.75 7.58
N THR A 100 9.97 11.91 8.45
CA THR A 100 10.04 12.85 9.57
C THR A 100 9.09 12.45 10.68
N THR A 101 9.50 12.66 11.93
CA THR A 101 8.64 12.52 13.11
C THR A 101 7.94 13.84 13.48
N ALA A 102 8.23 14.93 12.77
CA ALA A 102 7.64 16.24 13.03
C ALA A 102 6.20 16.31 12.51
N VAL A 103 5.23 16.12 13.41
CA VAL A 103 3.79 16.15 13.11
C VAL A 103 3.37 17.42 12.34
N PRO A 104 3.82 18.65 12.68
CA PRO A 104 3.45 19.83 11.91
C PRO A 104 3.92 19.78 10.44
N LEU A 105 5.10 19.20 10.19
CA LEU A 105 5.66 19.07 8.85
C LEU A 105 4.86 18.06 8.01
N ILE A 106 4.42 16.96 8.62
CA ILE A 106 3.55 15.95 7.99
C ILE A 106 2.20 16.57 7.61
N LEU A 107 1.57 17.34 8.51
CA LEU A 107 0.28 17.98 8.27
C LEU A 107 0.35 18.98 7.11
N ILE A 108 1.40 19.81 7.07
CA ILE A 108 1.62 20.76 5.97
C ILE A 108 1.89 20.01 4.66
N GLY A 109 2.74 18.98 4.70
CA GLY A 109 3.07 18.17 3.52
C GLY A 109 1.84 17.48 2.92
N ASN A 110 1.04 16.81 3.75
CA ASN A 110 -0.19 16.15 3.30
C ASN A 110 -1.25 17.16 2.85
N GLY A 111 -1.37 18.32 3.52
CA GLY A 111 -2.26 19.40 3.10
C GLY A 111 -1.90 19.95 1.72
N LEU A 112 -0.61 20.20 1.47
CA LEU A 112 -0.11 20.62 0.15
C LEU A 112 -0.32 19.53 -0.90
N GLY A 113 -0.02 18.28 -0.57
CA GLY A 113 -0.26 17.12 -1.43
C GLY A 113 -1.72 17.02 -1.87
N ALA A 114 -2.66 17.15 -0.94
CA ALA A 114 -4.09 17.12 -1.21
C ALA A 114 -4.54 18.24 -2.17
N ILE A 115 -4.02 19.47 -2.00
CA ILE A 115 -4.31 20.60 -2.90
C ILE A 115 -3.75 20.35 -4.31
N ILE A 116 -2.53 19.82 -4.41
CA ILE A 116 -1.90 19.51 -5.70
C ILE A 116 -2.68 18.42 -6.44
N VAL A 117 -3.01 17.32 -5.77
CA VAL A 117 -3.79 16.22 -6.35
C VAL A 117 -5.16 16.71 -6.78
N ARG A 118 -5.84 17.54 -5.97
CA ARG A 118 -7.12 18.15 -6.34
C ARG A 118 -7.01 19.00 -7.61
N ASN A 119 -5.98 19.83 -7.72
CA ASN A 119 -5.75 20.65 -8.90
C ASN A 119 -5.43 19.81 -10.15
N LEU A 120 -4.74 18.67 -9.99
CA LEU A 120 -4.47 17.72 -11.07
C LEU A 120 -5.77 17.04 -11.55
N THR A 121 -6.65 16.66 -10.64
CA THR A 121 -7.96 16.07 -10.99
C THR A 121 -8.82 17.08 -11.76
N ILE A 122 -8.84 18.34 -11.33
CA ILE A 122 -9.61 19.41 -11.99
C ILE A 122 -9.03 19.77 -13.37
N LYS A 123 -7.71 19.76 -13.55
CA LYS A 123 -7.03 20.10 -14.82
C LYS A 123 -7.09 19.03 -15.92
N GLY A 124 -7.90 17.98 -15.74
CA GLY A 124 -8.07 16.92 -16.72
C GLY A 124 -7.16 15.72 -16.44
N MET A 125 -7.65 14.83 -15.59
CA MET A 125 -6.99 13.57 -15.20
C MET A 125 -6.85 12.57 -16.37
N ASP A 126 -7.55 12.80 -17.47
CA ASP A 126 -7.67 11.88 -18.61
C ASP A 126 -6.33 11.50 -19.26
N LYS A 127 -5.32 12.39 -19.22
CA LYS A 127 -3.98 12.05 -19.73
C LYS A 127 -3.20 11.10 -18.82
N ILE A 128 -3.39 11.15 -17.49
CA ILE A 128 -2.65 10.32 -16.53
C ILE A 128 -3.24 8.90 -16.50
N VAL A 129 -4.57 8.78 -16.63
CA VAL A 129 -5.27 7.49 -16.67
C VAL A 129 -4.93 6.66 -17.93
N SER A 130 -4.48 7.32 -19.00
CA SER A 130 -4.06 6.65 -20.25
C SER A 130 -2.75 5.84 -20.13
N TYR A 131 -1.94 6.08 -19.09
CA TYR A 131 -0.65 5.41 -18.92
C TYR A 131 -0.78 4.13 -18.08
N THR A 132 -1.09 3.01 -18.75
CA THR A 132 -1.22 1.69 -18.12
C THR A 132 0.03 1.28 -17.31
N TYR A 133 1.22 1.70 -17.75
CA TYR A 133 2.49 1.35 -17.08
C TYR A 133 2.81 2.20 -15.86
N LEU A 134 2.21 3.39 -15.72
CA LEU A 134 2.51 4.29 -14.61
C LEU A 134 1.91 3.77 -13.30
N LYS A 135 0.75 3.10 -13.36
CA LYS A 135 0.13 2.43 -12.20
C LYS A 135 1.04 1.34 -11.63
N ASN A 136 1.63 0.51 -12.50
CA ASN A 136 2.58 -0.52 -12.06
C ASN A 136 3.84 0.12 -11.49
N GLY A 137 4.37 1.18 -12.12
CA GLY A 137 5.52 1.92 -11.59
C GLY A 137 5.30 2.47 -10.19
N ALA A 138 4.12 3.04 -9.91
CA ALA A 138 3.76 3.50 -8.58
C ALA A 138 3.71 2.35 -7.56
N MET A 139 3.10 1.21 -7.93
CA MET A 139 3.02 0.04 -7.04
C MET A 139 4.39 -0.56 -6.72
N TYR A 140 5.30 -0.64 -7.71
CA TYR A 140 6.68 -1.06 -7.46
C TYR A 140 7.44 -0.06 -6.60
N SER A 141 7.24 1.24 -6.81
CA SER A 141 7.90 2.29 -6.02
C SER A 141 7.56 2.19 -4.53
N ILE A 142 6.29 1.97 -4.20
CA ILE A 142 5.85 1.74 -2.81
C ILE A 142 6.47 0.45 -2.24
N GLY A 143 6.56 -0.62 -3.04
CA GLY A 143 7.22 -1.86 -2.60
C GLY A 143 8.70 -1.68 -2.27
N PHE A 144 9.46 -0.98 -3.13
CA PHE A 144 10.86 -0.66 -2.88
C PHE A 144 11.03 0.26 -1.66
N LEU A 145 10.14 1.24 -1.49
CA LEU A 145 10.12 2.11 -0.32
C LEU A 145 9.91 1.30 0.97
N GLY A 146 8.96 0.37 0.99
CA GLY A 146 8.72 -0.49 2.14
C GLY A 146 9.93 -1.38 2.51
N ILE A 147 10.65 -1.89 1.50
CA ILE A 147 11.90 -2.64 1.73
C ILE A 147 12.97 -1.74 2.33
N LEU A 148 13.13 -0.51 1.83
CA LEU A 148 14.09 0.47 2.35
C LEU A 148 13.78 0.82 3.81
N MET A 149 12.52 1.12 4.13
CA MET A 149 12.09 1.41 5.50
C MET A 149 12.31 0.21 6.44
N MET A 150 12.12 -1.01 5.94
CA MET A 150 12.41 -2.22 6.70
C MET A 150 13.91 -2.31 7.03
N PHE A 151 14.79 -2.04 6.07
CA PHE A 151 16.24 -2.00 6.30
C PHE A 151 16.66 -0.88 7.26
N GLU A 152 16.08 0.30 7.11
CA GLU A 152 16.30 1.44 8.01
C GLU A 152 15.92 1.09 9.46
N ALA A 153 14.81 0.38 9.65
CA ALA A 153 14.38 -0.09 10.96
C ALA A 153 15.34 -1.10 11.62
N PHE A 154 16.18 -1.79 10.85
CA PHE A 154 17.24 -2.68 11.35
C PHE A 154 18.58 -1.95 11.64
N GLY A 155 18.62 -0.61 11.55
CA GLY A 155 19.79 0.20 11.89
C GLY A 155 20.73 0.49 10.73
N LEU A 156 20.29 0.27 9.48
CA LEU A 156 21.01 0.80 8.32
C LEU A 156 20.72 2.30 8.23
N GLU A 157 21.75 3.14 8.44
CA GLU A 157 21.64 4.57 8.21
C GLU A 157 21.48 4.83 6.71
N VAL A 158 20.22 4.96 6.29
CA VAL A 158 19.88 5.29 4.92
C VAL A 158 19.85 6.82 4.80
N PRO A 159 20.58 7.42 3.84
CA PRO A 159 20.50 8.86 3.67
C PRO A 159 19.09 9.27 3.22
N PHE A 160 18.57 10.36 3.78
CA PHE A 160 17.21 10.88 3.52
C PHE A 160 16.86 11.03 2.03
N PHE A 161 17.85 11.34 1.18
CA PHE A 161 17.63 11.51 -0.26
C PHE A 161 17.51 10.19 -1.03
N LEU A 162 17.86 9.05 -0.45
CA LEU A 162 17.83 7.75 -1.13
C LEU A 162 16.38 7.33 -1.44
N ALA A 163 15.48 7.48 -0.47
CA ALA A 163 14.08 7.11 -0.63
C ALA A 163 13.38 7.92 -1.75
N PRO A 164 13.47 9.27 -1.80
CA PRO A 164 12.96 10.05 -2.92
C PRO A 164 13.67 9.69 -4.24
N ALA A 165 14.99 9.48 -4.22
CA ALA A 165 15.73 9.13 -5.43
C ALA A 165 15.24 7.81 -6.05
N ILE A 166 14.98 6.78 -5.24
CA ILE A 166 14.44 5.49 -5.72
C ILE A 166 13.06 5.70 -6.35
N ILE A 167 12.18 6.45 -5.68
CA ILE A 167 10.83 6.74 -6.18
C ILE A 167 10.90 7.51 -7.50
N PHE A 168 11.68 8.59 -7.56
CA PHE A 168 11.84 9.39 -8.79
C PHE A 168 12.46 8.59 -9.92
N THR A 169 13.46 7.75 -9.63
CA THR A 169 14.11 6.90 -10.64
C THR A 169 13.11 5.88 -11.18
N MET A 170 12.37 5.19 -10.30
CA MET A 170 11.42 4.16 -10.71
C MET A 170 10.25 4.77 -11.49
N LEU A 171 9.63 5.83 -10.98
CA LEU A 171 8.59 6.56 -11.71
C LEU A 171 9.11 7.12 -13.04
N GLY A 172 10.34 7.64 -13.08
CA GLY A 172 10.98 8.14 -14.29
C GLY A 172 11.20 7.06 -15.35
N ILE A 173 11.66 5.87 -14.95
CA ILE A 173 11.82 4.71 -15.84
C ILE A 173 10.47 4.30 -16.41
N PHE A 174 9.45 4.11 -15.55
CA PHE A 174 8.12 3.70 -15.99
C PHE A 174 7.44 4.77 -16.85
N PHE A 175 7.66 6.05 -16.56
CA PHE A 175 7.17 7.16 -17.38
C PHE A 175 7.85 7.18 -18.76
N CYS A 176 9.17 7.00 -18.82
CA CYS A 176 9.92 6.93 -20.08
C CYS A 176 9.48 5.73 -20.93
N MET A 177 9.32 4.56 -20.31
CA MET A 177 8.79 3.36 -20.97
C MET A 177 7.36 3.58 -21.48
N SER A 178 6.54 4.31 -20.72
CA SER A 178 5.17 4.61 -21.15
C SER A 178 5.13 5.56 -22.33
N ARG A 179 6.01 6.57 -22.38
CA ARG A 179 6.09 7.54 -23.50
C ARG A 179 6.65 6.93 -24.79
N LYS A 180 7.51 5.91 -24.70
CA LYS A 180 8.06 5.21 -25.88
C LYS A 180 7.07 4.26 -26.57
N ARG A 181 5.89 4.01 -25.98
CA ARG A 181 4.91 3.02 -26.46
C ARG A 181 3.57 3.63 -26.89
N THR A 182 3.41 4.94 -26.70
CA THR A 182 2.39 5.82 -27.31
C THR A 182 3.00 6.53 -28.50
#